data_AF-A0A532CKC0-F1
#
_entry.id   AF-A0A532CKC0-F1
#
_cell.length_a   1.000
_cell.length_b   1.000
_cell.length_c   1.000
_cell.angle_alpha   90.00
_cell.angle_beta   90.00
_cell.angle_gamma   90.00
#
_symmetry.space_group_name_H-M   'P 1'
#
loop_
_entity.id
_entity.type
_entity.pdbx_description
1 polymer ?
#
loop_
_entity_poly.entity_id
_entity_poly.type
_entity_poly.pdbx_seq_one_letter_code
_entity_poly.pdbx_strand_id
1 'polypeptide(L)'
;MPRAILPAFVLFFLLSVMSAGSEPEKPSGTPPAQQPIERLLPSPVLRVGMPRQELEEVIRSSYPNWERSEKKRVLNNRKDMSLSPEARSAYLQTISIYREDKEQNLILRYRFALTSPLTESYVYSIVYRVEANTSNLISIDDWANGLHSRWGDEHGGTRSDAKARATYFFDAEWRVVENAGNKCAPIYPAFYRLDEKTIGEVAAVSSLLDATGCTFSRDSILKIKEGAVVQSTFYTVDFRLQVNDVLKRVAFGLQ
;
A
#
# COMPACT_ATOMS: atom_id res chain seq x y z
N MET A 1 9.10 -56.55 44.29
CA MET A 1 8.24 -57.41 45.13
C MET A 1 8.50 -57.07 46.61
N PRO A 2 7.49 -57.15 47.49
CA PRO A 2 6.91 -55.98 48.15
C PRO A 2 7.25 -55.84 49.64
N ARG A 3 6.97 -54.67 50.24
CA ARG A 3 6.33 -54.59 51.57
C ARG A 3 5.73 -53.20 51.80
N ALA A 4 4.41 -53.20 51.96
CA ALA A 4 3.61 -52.10 52.48
C ALA A 4 3.86 -51.91 53.99
N ILE A 5 3.56 -50.71 54.50
CA ILE A 5 2.85 -50.42 55.77
C ILE A 5 2.39 -48.94 55.72
N LEU A 6 1.08 -48.73 55.71
CA LEU A 6 0.33 -47.53 56.18
C LEU A 6 0.01 -47.74 57.69
N PRO A 7 -0.59 -46.81 58.49
CA PRO A 7 -1.03 -45.42 58.23
C PRO A 7 -0.76 -44.43 59.41
N ALA A 8 -1.06 -43.14 59.20
CA ALA A 8 -1.59 -42.23 60.24
C ALA A 8 -2.36 -41.09 59.54
N PHE A 9 -3.67 -41.28 59.30
CA PHE A 9 -4.76 -40.58 60.01
C PHE A 9 -4.46 -39.13 60.44
N VAL A 10 -4.92 -38.18 59.63
CA VAL A 10 -5.49 -36.91 60.14
C VAL A 10 -6.80 -36.68 59.39
N LEU A 11 -7.84 -36.45 60.18
CA LEU A 11 -9.26 -36.37 59.82
C LEU A 11 -9.73 -34.90 60.00
N PHE A 12 -10.70 -34.49 59.18
CA PHE A 12 -11.54 -33.26 59.27
C PHE A 12 -10.86 -31.91 58.96
N PHE A 13 -11.39 -31.01 58.12
CA PHE A 13 -12.79 -30.62 57.93
C PHE A 13 -13.11 -30.31 56.45
N LEU A 14 -14.24 -30.83 55.97
CA LEU A 14 -14.94 -30.39 54.77
C LEU A 14 -15.68 -29.08 55.06
N LEU A 15 -15.34 -28.02 54.34
CA LEU A 15 -16.19 -26.83 54.17
C LEU A 15 -16.63 -26.78 52.70
N SER A 16 -17.81 -27.33 52.46
CA SER A 16 -18.51 -27.22 51.20
C SER A 16 -19.00 -25.78 51.03
N VAL A 17 -18.29 -24.98 50.24
CA VAL A 17 -18.88 -23.76 49.67
C VAL A 17 -19.46 -24.15 48.31
N MET A 18 -20.79 -24.25 48.27
CA MET A 18 -21.53 -24.24 47.01
C MET A 18 -21.37 -22.86 46.39
N SER A 19 -20.47 -22.72 45.42
CA SER A 19 -20.48 -21.58 44.52
C SER A 19 -21.22 -21.98 43.26
N ALA A 20 -22.40 -21.38 43.08
CA ALA A 20 -23.21 -21.47 41.89
C ALA A 20 -22.35 -21.18 40.64
N GLY A 21 -22.58 -21.98 39.59
CA GLY A 21 -21.92 -21.80 38.31
C GLY A 21 -22.22 -20.42 37.72
N SER A 22 -21.18 -19.60 37.61
CA SER A 22 -21.12 -18.53 36.63
C SER A 22 -20.54 -19.12 35.35
N GLU A 23 -21.34 -19.20 34.29
CA GLU A 23 -20.82 -19.38 32.93
C GLU A 23 -19.68 -18.37 32.68
N PRO A 24 -18.61 -18.74 31.97
CA PRO A 24 -17.56 -17.80 31.63
C PRO A 24 -18.18 -16.69 30.76
N GLU A 25 -18.25 -15.50 31.34
CA GLU A 25 -18.70 -14.28 30.70
C GLU A 25 -17.86 -14.07 29.43
N LYS A 26 -18.49 -14.28 28.27
CA LYS A 26 -17.89 -13.99 26.97
C LYS A 26 -17.50 -12.51 27.02
N PRO A 27 -16.23 -12.12 26.83
CA PRO A 27 -15.87 -10.71 26.84
C PRO A 27 -16.67 -10.01 25.75
N SER A 28 -17.69 -9.25 26.17
CA SER A 28 -18.49 -8.36 25.33
C SER A 28 -17.70 -7.08 25.09
N GLY A 29 -16.47 -7.23 24.59
CA GLY A 29 -15.75 -6.12 23.99
C GLY A 29 -16.41 -5.81 22.66
N THR A 30 -17.12 -4.70 22.57
CA THR A 30 -17.30 -4.02 21.28
C THR A 30 -15.92 -3.99 20.61
N PRO A 31 -15.77 -4.44 19.35
CA PRO A 31 -14.49 -4.33 18.66
C PRO A 31 -13.97 -2.90 18.83
N PRO A 32 -12.70 -2.68 19.18
CA PRO A 32 -12.16 -1.33 19.30
C PRO A 32 -12.54 -0.58 18.03
N ALA A 33 -13.15 0.60 18.20
CA ALA A 33 -13.63 1.40 17.08
C ALA A 33 -12.48 1.50 16.05
N GLN A 34 -12.68 0.92 14.86
CA GLN A 34 -11.68 1.01 13.81
C GLN A 34 -11.36 2.48 13.62
N GLN A 35 -10.06 2.84 13.65
CA GLN A 35 -9.66 4.22 13.47
C GLN A 35 -10.28 4.73 12.15
N PRO A 36 -10.87 5.94 12.11
CA PRO A 36 -11.52 6.46 10.90
C PRO A 36 -10.66 6.38 9.63
N ILE A 37 -9.33 6.46 9.79
CA ILE A 37 -8.35 6.35 8.71
C ILE A 37 -8.36 4.99 7.98
N GLU A 38 -8.77 3.89 8.64
CA GLU A 38 -8.71 2.53 8.07
C GLU A 38 -9.45 2.40 6.74
N ARG A 39 -10.58 3.10 6.61
CA ARG A 39 -11.41 3.08 5.38
C ARG A 39 -10.76 3.80 4.21
N LEU A 40 -9.74 4.62 4.47
CA LEU A 40 -9.02 5.41 3.48
C LEU A 40 -7.70 4.76 3.06
N LEU A 41 -7.37 3.60 3.65
CA LEU A 41 -6.15 2.86 3.36
C LEU A 41 -6.44 1.66 2.46
N PRO A 42 -5.48 1.28 1.60
CA PRO A 42 -5.64 0.12 0.75
C PRO A 42 -5.76 -1.15 1.60
N SER A 43 -6.50 -2.14 1.09
CA SER A 43 -6.61 -3.44 1.71
C SER A 43 -5.23 -4.09 1.90
N PRO A 44 -4.94 -4.68 3.08
CA PRO A 44 -3.62 -5.24 3.38
C PRO A 44 -3.25 -6.47 2.53
N VAL A 45 -4.24 -7.11 1.88
CA VAL A 45 -3.98 -8.23 0.95
C VAL A 45 -3.38 -7.75 -0.37
N LEU A 46 -3.51 -6.47 -0.70
CA LEU A 46 -2.94 -5.87 -1.89
C LEU A 46 -1.58 -5.25 -1.57
N ARG A 47 -0.51 -5.77 -2.18
CA ARG A 47 0.87 -5.36 -1.92
C ARG A 47 1.65 -5.16 -3.22
N VAL A 48 2.61 -4.24 -3.18
CA VAL A 48 3.65 -4.16 -4.22
C VAL A 48 4.53 -5.41 -4.16
N GLY A 49 5.17 -5.76 -5.27
CA GLY A 49 5.89 -7.02 -5.46
C GLY A 49 4.98 -8.22 -5.74
N MET A 50 3.65 -8.06 -5.71
CA MET A 50 2.72 -9.12 -6.06
C MET A 50 2.79 -9.44 -7.57
N PRO A 51 2.89 -10.71 -7.99
CA PRO A 51 2.76 -11.09 -9.40
C PRO A 51 1.37 -10.76 -9.96
N ARG A 52 1.27 -10.43 -11.26
CA ARG A 52 -0.03 -10.16 -11.90
C ARG A 52 -1.07 -11.26 -11.67
N GLN A 53 -0.66 -12.53 -11.73
CA GLN A 53 -1.58 -13.65 -11.55
C GLN A 53 -2.20 -13.67 -10.14
N GLU A 54 -1.39 -13.43 -9.11
CA GLU A 54 -1.86 -13.31 -7.72
C GLU A 54 -2.81 -12.10 -7.58
N LEU A 55 -2.48 -10.97 -8.20
CA LEU A 55 -3.39 -9.80 -8.22
C LEU A 55 -4.73 -10.13 -8.86
N GLU A 56 -4.73 -10.82 -10.01
CA GLU A 56 -5.96 -11.20 -10.71
C GLU A 56 -6.82 -12.16 -9.87
N GLU A 57 -6.21 -13.07 -9.11
CA GLU A 57 -6.91 -13.94 -8.17
C GLU A 57 -7.55 -13.16 -7.02
N VAL A 58 -6.80 -12.23 -6.42
CA VAL A 58 -7.30 -11.36 -5.35
C VAL A 58 -8.46 -10.49 -5.85
N ILE A 59 -8.35 -9.92 -7.06
CA ILE A 59 -9.43 -9.13 -7.68
C ILE A 59 -10.68 -10.00 -7.85
N ARG A 60 -10.54 -11.19 -8.43
CA ARG A 60 -11.67 -12.08 -8.71
C ARG A 60 -12.38 -12.54 -7.44
N SER A 61 -11.62 -12.88 -6.41
CA SER A 61 -12.15 -13.42 -5.16
C SER A 61 -12.72 -12.34 -4.23
N SER A 62 -12.00 -11.23 -4.05
CA SER A 62 -12.32 -10.21 -3.04
C SER A 62 -13.09 -9.01 -3.60
N TYR A 63 -13.06 -8.81 -4.92
CA TYR A 63 -13.69 -7.68 -5.60
C TYR A 63 -14.57 -8.10 -6.80
N PRO A 64 -15.41 -9.16 -6.68
CA PRO A 64 -16.09 -9.79 -7.82
C PRO A 64 -17.06 -8.85 -8.55
N ASN A 65 -17.63 -7.86 -7.85
CA ASN A 65 -18.62 -6.92 -8.40
C ASN A 65 -18.02 -5.55 -8.74
N TRP A 66 -16.68 -5.44 -8.82
CA TRP A 66 -16.03 -4.20 -9.20
C TRP A 66 -15.82 -4.15 -10.71
N GLU A 67 -16.12 -3.01 -11.32
CA GLU A 67 -15.82 -2.76 -12.72
C GLU A 67 -14.32 -2.75 -12.94
N ARG A 68 -13.87 -3.34 -14.05
CA ARG A 68 -12.44 -3.49 -14.37
C ARG A 68 -12.10 -2.80 -15.67
N SER A 69 -10.98 -2.09 -15.69
CA SER A 69 -10.40 -1.51 -16.89
C SER A 69 -8.89 -1.73 -16.94
N GLU A 70 -8.36 -1.76 -18.15
CA GLU A 70 -6.95 -1.99 -18.41
C GLU A 70 -6.36 -0.86 -19.25
N LYS A 71 -5.07 -0.58 -19.04
CA LYS A 71 -4.29 0.31 -19.91
C LYS A 71 -3.03 -0.39 -20.36
N LYS A 72 -2.78 -0.35 -21.66
CA LYS A 72 -1.53 -0.83 -22.27
C LYS A 72 -0.54 0.33 -22.50
N ARG A 73 0.74 0.00 -22.60
CA ARG A 73 1.82 0.92 -22.95
C ARG A 73 2.85 0.21 -23.82
N VAL A 74 3.58 0.95 -24.66
CA VAL A 74 4.71 0.37 -25.41
C VAL A 74 5.87 0.03 -24.47
N LEU A 75 6.57 -1.05 -24.80
CA LEU A 75 7.63 -1.63 -23.99
C LEU A 75 8.78 -0.64 -23.79
N ASN A 76 9.37 -0.12 -24.86
CA ASN A 76 10.43 0.89 -24.82
C ASN A 76 9.90 2.25 -25.33
N ASN A 77 9.95 3.27 -24.47
CA ASN A 77 9.44 4.63 -24.75
C ASN A 77 10.53 5.62 -25.14
N ARG A 78 11.77 5.18 -25.39
CA ARG A 78 12.83 6.03 -25.94
C ARG A 78 12.37 6.68 -27.26
N LYS A 79 12.72 7.95 -27.43
CA LYS A 79 12.34 8.81 -28.57
C LYS A 79 13.54 9.33 -29.35
N ASP A 80 14.73 9.22 -28.78
CA ASP A 80 15.99 9.71 -29.32
C ASP A 80 16.66 8.72 -30.28
N MET A 81 16.09 7.53 -30.45
CA MET A 81 16.63 6.52 -31.36
C MET A 81 15.56 5.64 -31.99
N SER A 82 15.93 4.97 -33.08
CA SER A 82 15.14 3.92 -33.71
C SER A 82 15.10 2.69 -32.81
N LEU A 83 13.94 2.07 -32.73
CA LEU A 83 13.71 0.88 -31.91
C LEU A 83 13.15 -0.23 -32.80
N SER A 84 13.49 -1.48 -32.47
CA SER A 84 12.91 -2.63 -33.14
C SER A 84 11.38 -2.69 -32.97
N PRO A 85 10.65 -3.34 -33.89
CA PRO A 85 9.20 -3.52 -33.77
C PRO A 85 8.79 -4.17 -32.44
N GLU A 86 9.57 -5.13 -31.94
CA GLU A 86 9.33 -5.82 -30.68
C GLU A 86 9.41 -4.85 -29.49
N ALA A 87 10.36 -3.91 -29.52
CA ALA A 87 10.49 -2.88 -28.49
C ALA A 87 9.35 -1.85 -28.51
N ARG A 88 8.63 -1.73 -29.63
CA ARG A 88 7.41 -0.93 -29.75
C ARG A 88 6.14 -1.70 -29.39
N SER A 89 6.23 -3.00 -29.14
CA SER A 89 5.06 -3.81 -28.76
C SER A 89 4.42 -3.32 -27.46
N ALA A 90 3.09 -3.44 -27.40
CA ALA A 90 2.32 -3.01 -26.24
C ALA A 90 2.27 -4.11 -25.17
N TYR A 91 2.44 -3.73 -23.91
CA TYR A 91 2.24 -4.59 -22.75
C TYR A 91 1.15 -4.01 -21.82
N LEU A 92 0.56 -4.86 -20.99
CA LEU A 92 -0.40 -4.44 -19.97
C LEU A 92 0.31 -3.67 -18.86
N GLN A 93 0.09 -2.35 -18.79
CA GLN A 93 0.75 -1.46 -17.84
C GLN A 93 -0.06 -1.28 -16.56
N THR A 94 -1.39 -1.30 -16.66
CA THR A 94 -2.24 -0.97 -15.53
C THR A 94 -3.52 -1.79 -15.55
N ILE A 95 -3.90 -2.29 -14.39
CA ILE A 95 -5.25 -2.78 -14.09
C ILE A 95 -5.90 -1.78 -13.12
N SER A 96 -7.11 -1.34 -13.41
CA SER A 96 -7.90 -0.51 -12.48
C SER A 96 -9.21 -1.21 -12.17
N ILE A 97 -9.61 -1.17 -10.91
CA ILE A 97 -10.93 -1.64 -10.49
C ILE A 97 -11.69 -0.50 -9.80
N TYR A 98 -13.00 -0.48 -9.97
CA TYR A 98 -13.87 0.59 -9.53
C TYR A 98 -15.19 0.06 -9.00
N ARG A 99 -15.75 0.71 -7.98
CA ARG A 99 -17.10 0.48 -7.50
C ARG A 99 -17.71 1.76 -6.95
N GLU A 100 -18.99 1.96 -7.23
CA GLU A 100 -19.84 2.87 -6.48
C GLU A 100 -20.46 2.15 -5.29
N ASP A 101 -20.17 2.62 -4.09
CA ASP A 101 -20.84 2.21 -2.87
C ASP A 101 -22.03 3.14 -2.63
N LYS A 102 -23.21 2.69 -3.07
CA LYS A 102 -24.46 3.46 -2.95
C LYS A 102 -24.93 3.62 -1.51
N GLU A 103 -24.56 2.71 -0.61
CA GLU A 103 -24.96 2.79 0.80
C GLU A 103 -24.20 3.91 1.51
N GLN A 104 -22.91 4.06 1.17
CA GLN A 104 -22.05 5.08 1.77
C GLN A 104 -21.92 6.35 0.91
N ASN A 105 -22.53 6.39 -0.28
CA ASN A 105 -22.36 7.43 -1.30
C ASN A 105 -20.88 7.70 -1.63
N LEU A 106 -20.10 6.60 -1.75
CA LEU A 106 -18.67 6.64 -2.05
C LEU A 106 -18.36 6.09 -3.43
N ILE A 107 -17.32 6.64 -4.02
CA ILE A 107 -16.65 6.10 -5.19
C ILE A 107 -15.31 5.52 -4.73
N LEU A 108 -15.12 4.22 -4.95
CA LEU A 108 -13.92 3.49 -4.59
C LEU A 108 -13.17 3.08 -5.86
N ARG A 109 -11.86 3.34 -5.91
CA ARG A 109 -11.04 2.98 -7.07
C ARG A 109 -9.66 2.49 -6.64
N TYR A 110 -9.25 1.34 -7.17
CA TYR A 110 -7.86 0.93 -7.19
C TYR A 110 -7.25 1.10 -8.57
N ARG A 111 -5.97 1.44 -8.61
CA ARG A 111 -5.12 1.41 -9.80
C ARG A 111 -3.82 0.69 -9.46
N PHE A 112 -3.55 -0.39 -10.16
CA PHE A 112 -2.34 -1.20 -10.02
C PHE A 112 -1.45 -0.96 -11.24
N ALA A 113 -0.24 -0.45 -11.03
CA ALA A 113 0.75 -0.35 -12.10
C ALA A 113 1.66 -1.58 -12.08
N LEU A 114 1.84 -2.18 -13.26
CA LEU A 114 2.60 -3.41 -13.47
C LEU A 114 3.91 -3.12 -14.18
N THR A 115 4.97 -3.82 -13.77
CA THR A 115 6.18 -3.90 -14.56
C THR A 115 5.91 -4.60 -15.89
N SER A 116 6.84 -4.53 -16.83
CA SER A 116 6.67 -5.18 -18.12
C SER A 116 6.90 -6.69 -18.05
N PRO A 117 6.55 -7.43 -19.12
CA PRO A 117 6.88 -8.85 -19.25
C PRO A 117 8.39 -9.16 -19.15
N LEU A 118 9.28 -8.19 -19.42
CA LEU A 118 10.74 -8.36 -19.26
C LEU A 118 11.16 -8.54 -17.79
N THR A 119 10.27 -8.18 -16.87
CA THR A 119 10.39 -8.37 -15.43
C THR A 119 9.12 -8.98 -14.84
N GLU A 120 8.48 -9.89 -15.59
CA GLU A 120 7.44 -10.80 -15.10
C GLU A 120 6.12 -10.15 -14.63
N SER A 121 5.90 -8.85 -14.91
CA SER A 121 4.63 -8.15 -14.64
C SER A 121 4.21 -8.13 -13.16
N TYR A 122 5.13 -7.71 -12.29
CA TYR A 122 4.84 -7.47 -10.86
C TYR A 122 4.18 -6.11 -10.63
N VAL A 123 3.36 -6.01 -9.59
CA VAL A 123 2.78 -4.74 -9.11
C VAL A 123 3.88 -3.89 -8.49
N TYR A 124 4.24 -2.76 -9.09
CA TYR A 124 5.19 -1.81 -8.47
C TYR A 124 4.50 -0.58 -7.87
N SER A 125 3.22 -0.34 -8.19
CA SER A 125 2.49 0.77 -7.58
C SER A 125 1.01 0.44 -7.39
N ILE A 126 0.47 0.87 -6.25
CA ILE A 126 -0.93 0.75 -5.88
C ILE A 126 -1.43 2.14 -5.54
N VAL A 127 -2.51 2.55 -6.20
CA VAL A 127 -3.24 3.78 -5.86
C VAL A 127 -4.64 3.37 -5.43
N TYR A 128 -5.00 3.69 -4.20
CA TYR A 128 -6.36 3.58 -3.71
C TYR A 128 -6.96 4.96 -3.57
N ARG A 129 -8.16 5.15 -4.12
CA ARG A 129 -8.88 6.41 -4.05
C ARG A 129 -10.29 6.18 -3.51
N VAL A 130 -10.65 7.03 -2.56
CA VAL A 130 -12.01 7.15 -2.03
C VAL A 130 -12.48 8.57 -2.32
N GLU A 131 -13.59 8.71 -3.03
CA GLU A 131 -14.25 9.99 -3.30
C GLU A 131 -15.63 9.96 -2.64
N ALA A 132 -15.99 11.02 -1.92
CA ALA A 132 -17.32 11.21 -1.37
C ALA A 132 -18.13 12.15 -2.26
N ASN A 133 -19.38 11.79 -2.55
CA ASN A 133 -20.24 12.61 -3.40
C ASN A 133 -20.83 13.81 -2.65
N THR A 134 -21.12 13.68 -1.35
CA THR A 134 -21.86 14.70 -0.58
C THR A 134 -21.41 14.86 0.87
N SER A 135 -20.44 14.07 1.33
CA SER A 135 -20.05 14.00 2.76
C SER A 135 -18.57 14.23 2.97
N ASN A 136 -18.21 14.60 4.20
CA ASN A 136 -16.83 14.66 4.64
C ASN A 136 -16.31 13.24 4.91
N LEU A 137 -15.22 12.84 4.26
CA LEU A 137 -14.63 11.50 4.43
C LEU A 137 -14.01 11.30 5.81
N ILE A 138 -13.33 12.33 6.31
CA ILE A 138 -12.57 12.32 7.57
C ILE A 138 -12.24 13.75 7.97
N SER A 139 -12.05 14.04 9.25
CA SER A 139 -11.43 15.30 9.65
C SER A 139 -9.94 15.30 9.30
N ILE A 140 -9.34 16.47 9.07
CA ILE A 140 -7.90 16.55 8.80
C ILE A 140 -7.09 16.07 10.01
N ASP A 141 -7.59 16.32 11.22
CA ASP A 141 -6.92 15.92 12.46
C ASP A 141 -6.96 14.40 12.66
N ASP A 142 -8.11 13.75 12.45
CA ASP A 142 -8.20 12.28 12.52
C ASP A 142 -7.34 11.61 11.45
N TRP A 143 -7.27 12.21 10.27
CA TRP A 143 -6.37 11.76 9.21
C TRP A 143 -4.90 11.87 9.64
N ALA A 144 -4.48 13.04 10.13
CA ALA A 144 -3.10 13.26 10.56
C ALA A 144 -2.72 12.35 11.74
N ASN A 145 -3.58 12.26 12.75
CA ASN A 145 -3.35 11.42 13.94
C ASN A 145 -3.31 9.94 13.59
N GLY A 146 -4.19 9.48 12.69
CA GLY A 146 -4.22 8.10 12.22
C GLY A 146 -2.96 7.71 11.45
N LEU A 147 -2.44 8.61 10.61
CA LEU A 147 -1.18 8.39 9.91
C LEU A 147 0.02 8.42 10.86
N HIS A 148 0.07 9.42 11.76
CA HIS A 148 1.15 9.55 12.75
C HIS A 148 1.23 8.33 13.66
N SER A 149 0.08 7.81 14.12
CA SER A 149 0.02 6.60 14.95
C SER A 149 0.58 5.36 14.26
N ARG A 150 0.61 5.34 12.92
CA ARG A 150 1.07 4.20 12.11
C ARG A 150 2.54 4.30 11.73
N TRP A 151 2.99 5.50 11.34
CA TRP A 151 4.31 5.68 10.72
C TRP A 151 5.15 6.79 11.33
N GLY A 152 4.69 7.41 12.42
CA GLY A 152 5.33 8.57 13.04
C GLY A 152 5.14 9.83 12.20
N ASP A 153 6.06 10.79 12.37
CA ASP A 153 6.00 12.07 11.66
C ASP A 153 6.18 11.91 10.14
N GLU A 154 5.44 12.70 9.36
CA GLU A 154 5.62 12.71 7.91
C GLU A 154 6.98 13.27 7.49
N HIS A 155 7.58 12.66 6.46
CA HIS A 155 8.86 13.11 5.89
C HIS A 155 8.69 14.27 4.91
N GLY A 156 7.49 14.42 4.36
CA GLY A 156 7.13 15.50 3.47
C GLY A 156 5.63 15.73 3.54
N GLY A 157 5.21 16.98 3.43
CA GLY A 157 3.80 17.30 3.57
C GLY A 157 3.43 18.65 2.98
N THR A 158 2.13 18.84 2.84
CA THR A 158 1.56 20.13 2.49
C THR A 158 0.19 20.20 3.14
N ARG A 159 -0.15 21.32 3.76
CA ARG A 159 -1.49 21.59 4.27
C ARG A 159 -1.95 22.95 3.75
N SER A 160 -3.12 22.97 3.13
CA SER A 160 -3.80 24.18 2.66
C SER A 160 -5.31 23.93 2.63
N ASP A 161 -6.08 25.00 2.44
CA ASP A 161 -7.56 24.94 2.38
C ASP A 161 -8.10 24.05 1.25
N ALA A 162 -7.26 23.71 0.26
CA ALA A 162 -7.63 22.88 -0.89
C ALA A 162 -7.06 21.45 -0.82
N LYS A 163 -6.02 21.21 -0.01
CA LYS A 163 -5.27 19.95 -0.03
C LYS A 163 -4.49 19.70 1.25
N ALA A 164 -4.49 18.45 1.70
CA ALA A 164 -3.49 17.94 2.64
C ALA A 164 -2.69 16.80 1.99
N ARG A 165 -1.40 16.67 2.32
CA ARG A 165 -0.54 15.56 1.90
C ARG A 165 0.41 15.18 3.03
N ALA A 166 0.63 13.88 3.20
CA ALA A 166 1.68 13.31 4.03
C ALA A 166 2.42 12.22 3.23
N THR A 167 3.75 12.26 3.28
CA THR A 167 4.66 11.37 2.57
C THR A 167 5.54 10.64 3.56
N TYR A 168 5.67 9.32 3.38
CA TYR A 168 6.50 8.43 4.19
C TYR A 168 7.39 7.61 3.28
N PHE A 169 8.61 7.36 3.70
CA PHE A 169 9.60 6.59 2.96
C PHE A 169 10.07 5.41 3.79
N PHE A 170 10.29 4.28 3.13
CA PHE A 170 10.65 3.03 3.77
C PHE A 170 11.85 2.38 3.08
N ASP A 171 12.64 1.67 3.86
CA ASP A 171 13.75 0.84 3.37
C ASP A 171 13.23 -0.48 2.76
N ALA A 172 14.14 -1.37 2.35
CA ALA A 172 13.79 -2.65 1.75
C ALA A 172 13.02 -3.59 2.71
N GLU A 173 13.12 -3.38 4.02
CA GLU A 173 12.45 -4.14 5.07
C GLU A 173 11.14 -3.48 5.54
N TRP A 174 10.64 -2.46 4.84
CA TRP A 174 9.46 -1.68 5.21
C TRP A 174 9.59 -0.91 6.54
N ARG A 175 10.82 -0.60 6.97
CA ARG A 175 11.05 0.28 8.12
C ARG A 175 11.09 1.73 7.66
N VAL A 176 10.51 2.62 8.46
CA VAL A 176 10.52 4.06 8.21
C VAL A 176 11.97 4.54 8.17
N VAL A 177 12.36 5.24 7.11
CA VAL A 177 13.71 5.78 6.97
C VAL A 177 13.84 7.08 7.75
N GLU A 178 14.78 7.14 8.70
CA GLU A 178 15.02 8.36 9.49
C GLU A 178 15.48 9.53 8.61
N ASN A 179 15.00 10.74 8.93
CA ASN A 179 15.34 11.98 8.22
C ASN A 179 15.12 11.91 6.69
N ALA A 180 14.18 11.07 6.25
CA ALA A 180 14.00 10.76 4.83
C ALA A 180 13.50 11.93 3.98
N GLY A 181 12.93 12.97 4.57
CA GLY A 181 12.41 14.12 3.83
C GLY A 181 13.45 14.68 2.87
N ASN A 182 14.60 15.09 3.42
CA ASN A 182 15.71 15.63 2.61
C ASN A 182 16.44 14.53 1.82
N LYS A 183 16.58 13.34 2.40
CA LYS A 183 17.33 12.23 1.81
C LYS A 183 16.65 11.67 0.55
N CYS A 184 15.34 11.46 0.61
CA CYS A 184 14.56 10.76 -0.43
C CYS A 184 13.84 11.75 -1.38
N ALA A 185 13.67 13.02 -1.03
CA ALA A 185 13.02 14.01 -1.91
C ALA A 185 13.59 14.06 -3.35
N PRO A 186 14.91 13.92 -3.60
CA PRO A 186 15.46 13.89 -4.96
C PRO A 186 14.96 12.74 -5.84
N ILE A 187 14.35 11.69 -5.27
CA ILE A 187 13.84 10.54 -6.04
C ILE A 187 12.69 10.98 -6.98
N TYR A 188 11.76 11.81 -6.50
CA TYR A 188 10.60 12.21 -7.30
C TYR A 188 10.96 12.89 -8.64
N PRO A 189 11.81 13.93 -8.68
CA PRO A 189 12.23 14.53 -9.95
C PRO A 189 13.06 13.55 -10.80
N ALA A 190 13.87 12.67 -10.20
CA ALA A 190 14.64 11.67 -10.94
C ALA A 190 13.75 10.66 -11.70
N PHE A 191 12.58 10.34 -11.14
CA PHE A 191 11.59 9.45 -11.75
C PHE A 191 10.72 10.11 -12.83
N TYR A 192 10.81 11.43 -13.01
CA TYR A 192 10.03 12.12 -14.03
C TYR A 192 10.38 11.61 -15.44
N ARG A 193 9.37 11.05 -16.11
CA ARG A 193 9.48 10.41 -17.45
C ARG A 193 10.64 9.41 -17.52
N LEU A 194 10.85 8.65 -16.43
CA LEU A 194 11.94 7.68 -16.29
C LEU A 194 12.09 6.75 -17.51
N ASP A 195 10.98 6.34 -18.11
CA ASP A 195 10.98 5.39 -19.23
C ASP A 195 11.26 6.00 -20.61
N GLU A 196 11.47 7.31 -20.67
CA GLU A 196 11.96 8.02 -21.85
C GLU A 196 13.45 8.35 -21.76
N LYS A 197 14.08 8.09 -20.59
CA LYS A 197 15.49 8.39 -20.32
C LYS A 197 16.42 7.35 -20.92
N THR A 198 17.66 7.74 -21.15
CA THR A 198 18.73 6.83 -21.60
C THR A 198 19.08 5.76 -20.57
N ILE A 199 19.76 4.69 -21.00
CA ILE A 199 20.25 3.63 -20.08
C ILE A 199 21.09 4.25 -18.94
N GLY A 200 22.02 5.16 -19.28
CA GLY A 200 22.89 5.81 -18.30
C GLY A 200 22.13 6.67 -17.30
N GLU A 201 21.13 7.42 -17.75
CA GLU A 201 20.29 8.22 -16.86
C GLU A 201 19.45 7.34 -15.92
N VAL A 202 18.85 6.25 -16.41
CA VAL A 202 18.10 5.32 -15.54
C VAL A 202 19.04 4.62 -14.55
N ALA A 203 20.27 4.28 -14.96
CA ALA A 203 21.29 3.71 -14.07
C ALA A 203 21.72 4.71 -12.97
N ALA A 204 21.77 6.00 -13.28
CA ALA A 204 21.97 7.05 -12.29
C ALA A 204 20.81 7.12 -11.28
N VAL A 205 19.56 6.92 -11.71
CA VAL A 205 18.41 6.80 -10.79
C VAL A 205 18.53 5.56 -9.91
N SER A 206 18.96 4.41 -10.45
CA SER A 206 19.24 3.22 -9.64
C SER A 206 20.28 3.51 -8.55
N SER A 207 21.38 4.18 -8.91
CA SER A 207 22.44 4.54 -7.97
C SER A 207 21.95 5.53 -6.91
N LEU A 208 21.05 6.45 -7.27
CA LEU A 208 20.39 7.34 -6.30
C LEU A 208 19.54 6.55 -5.30
N LEU A 209 18.81 5.53 -5.74
CA LEU A 209 18.06 4.66 -4.81
C LEU A 209 19.00 3.90 -3.88
N ASP A 210 20.14 3.40 -4.37
CA ASP A 210 21.15 2.73 -3.55
C ASP A 210 21.73 3.66 -2.48
N ALA A 211 22.07 4.90 -2.86
CA ALA A 211 22.64 5.89 -1.95
C ALA A 211 21.63 6.38 -0.89
N THR A 212 20.36 6.49 -1.26
CA THR A 212 19.31 6.99 -0.36
C THR A 212 18.72 5.89 0.52
N GLY A 213 18.75 4.63 0.09
CA GLY A 213 18.14 3.51 0.80
C GLY A 213 16.61 3.58 0.89
N CYS A 214 15.97 4.47 0.12
CA CYS A 214 14.52 4.62 0.12
C CYS A 214 13.93 3.72 -0.98
N THR A 215 13.51 2.52 -0.60
CA THR A 215 12.97 1.51 -1.52
C THR A 215 11.50 1.76 -1.83
N PHE A 216 10.72 2.12 -0.81
CA PHE A 216 9.29 2.36 -0.96
C PHE A 216 8.89 3.77 -0.54
N SER A 217 7.77 4.23 -1.06
CA SER A 217 7.07 5.41 -0.55
C SER A 217 5.58 5.14 -0.37
N ARG A 218 5.01 5.78 0.65
CA ARG A 218 3.58 5.93 0.84
C ARG A 218 3.22 7.40 0.85
N ASP A 219 2.30 7.78 -0.01
CA ASP A 219 1.76 9.14 -0.11
C ASP A 219 0.26 9.09 0.20
N SER A 220 -0.18 9.82 1.22
CA SER A 220 -1.60 10.06 1.48
C SER A 220 -1.94 11.49 1.11
N ILE A 221 -2.94 11.67 0.25
CA ILE A 221 -3.35 12.98 -0.28
C ILE A 221 -4.85 13.15 -0.07
N LEU A 222 -5.23 14.24 0.58
CA LEU A 222 -6.61 14.68 0.71
C LEU A 222 -6.88 15.84 -0.26
N LYS A 223 -8.04 15.81 -0.92
CA LYS A 223 -8.63 16.96 -1.60
C LYS A 223 -9.71 17.55 -0.71
N ILE A 224 -9.61 18.85 -0.45
CA ILE A 224 -10.54 19.59 0.39
C ILE A 224 -11.35 20.51 -0.51
N LYS A 225 -12.67 20.55 -0.31
CA LYS A 225 -13.59 21.45 -0.98
C LYS A 225 -14.54 22.00 0.07
N GLU A 226 -14.62 23.33 0.17
CA GLU A 226 -15.52 24.02 1.11
C GLU A 226 -15.32 23.54 2.57
N GLY A 227 -14.07 23.30 2.97
CA GLY A 227 -13.71 22.80 4.30
C GLY A 227 -13.92 21.30 4.54
N ALA A 228 -14.52 20.57 3.59
CA ALA A 228 -14.73 19.13 3.68
C ALA A 228 -13.70 18.35 2.85
N VAL A 229 -13.19 17.25 3.40
CA VAL A 229 -12.38 16.25 2.70
C VAL A 229 -13.30 15.41 1.81
N VAL A 230 -13.28 15.72 0.51
CA VAL A 230 -14.14 15.07 -0.49
C VAL A 230 -13.44 13.93 -1.23
N GLN A 231 -12.12 13.83 -1.15
CA GLN A 231 -11.36 12.74 -1.74
C GLN A 231 -10.13 12.43 -0.90
N SER A 232 -9.88 11.14 -0.69
CA SER A 232 -8.60 10.61 -0.23
C SER A 232 -7.94 9.81 -1.35
N THR A 233 -6.64 9.96 -1.53
CA THR A 233 -5.82 9.17 -2.43
C THR A 233 -4.63 8.66 -1.65
N PHE A 234 -4.56 7.34 -1.51
CA PHE A 234 -3.43 6.65 -0.91
C PHE A 234 -2.60 5.99 -2.02
N TYR A 235 -1.32 6.28 -2.06
CA TYR A 235 -0.38 5.83 -3.07
C TYR A 235 0.74 5.06 -2.40
N THR A 236 1.03 3.86 -2.89
CA THR A 236 2.19 3.07 -2.50
C THR A 236 3.01 2.75 -3.74
N VAL A 237 4.33 2.85 -3.63
CA VAL A 237 5.26 2.54 -4.72
C VAL A 237 6.48 1.79 -4.23
N ASP A 238 6.92 0.83 -5.04
CA ASP A 238 8.25 0.22 -5.01
C ASP A 238 9.10 0.86 -6.10
N PHE A 239 10.01 1.75 -5.68
CA PHE A 239 10.88 2.48 -6.58
C PHE A 239 11.88 1.55 -7.26
N ARG A 240 12.39 0.55 -6.53
CA ARG A 240 13.42 -0.35 -7.04
C ARG A 240 12.87 -1.22 -8.15
N LEU A 241 11.69 -1.81 -7.92
CA LEU A 241 11.03 -2.66 -8.89
C LEU A 241 10.72 -1.89 -10.18
N GLN A 242 10.27 -0.64 -10.07
CA GLN A 242 10.06 0.23 -11.23
C GLN A 242 11.36 0.53 -12.00
N VAL A 243 12.44 0.91 -11.31
CA VAL A 243 13.73 1.23 -11.95
C VAL A 243 14.32 0.02 -12.65
N ASN A 244 14.27 -1.15 -12.00
CA ASN A 244 14.77 -2.40 -12.59
C ASN A 244 14.02 -2.78 -13.87
N ASP A 245 12.70 -2.60 -13.88
CA ASP A 245 11.89 -2.78 -15.09
C ASP A 245 12.27 -1.79 -16.19
N VAL A 246 12.36 -0.51 -15.85
CA VAL A 246 12.68 0.52 -16.83
C VAL A 246 14.07 0.34 -17.41
N LEU A 247 15.08 -0.05 -16.62
CA LEU A 247 16.43 -0.37 -17.10
C LEU A 247 16.41 -1.42 -18.21
N LYS A 248 15.68 -2.53 -17.99
CA LYS A 248 15.55 -3.57 -19.02
C LYS A 248 14.83 -3.04 -20.25
N ARG A 249 13.76 -2.26 -20.05
CA ARG A 249 12.94 -1.72 -21.15
C ARG A 249 13.70 -0.73 -22.03
N VAL A 250 14.45 0.21 -21.46
CA VAL A 250 15.18 1.24 -22.24
C VAL A 250 16.39 0.66 -22.98
N ALA A 251 16.87 -0.52 -22.57
CA ALA A 251 17.91 -1.28 -23.27
C ALA A 251 17.36 -2.27 -24.30
N PHE A 252 16.04 -2.53 -24.31
CA PHE A 252 15.44 -3.54 -25.16
C PHE A 252 15.20 -3.04 -26.59
N GLY A 253 15.63 -3.85 -27.57
CA GLY A 253 15.42 -3.61 -29.01
C GLY A 253 16.07 -2.34 -29.54
N LEU A 254 17.22 -1.95 -28.97
CA LEU A 254 18.08 -0.94 -29.55
C LEU A 254 18.72 -1.47 -30.83
N GLN A 255 18.80 -0.61 -31.85
CA GLN A 255 19.43 -0.88 -33.15
C GLN A 255 20.64 0.02 -33.34
#